data_AF-A0A8I1LRX6-F1
#
_entry.id   AF-A0A8I1LRX6-F1
#
_cell.length_a   1.000
_cell.length_b   1.000
_cell.length_c   1.000
_cell.angle_alpha   90.00
_cell.angle_beta   90.00
_cell.angle_gamma   90.00
#
_symmetry.space_group_name_H-M   'P 1'
#
loop_
_entity.id
_entity.type
_entity.pdbx_description
1 polymer ?
#
loop_
_entity_poly.entity_id
_entity_poly.type
_entity_poly.pdbx_seq_one_letter_code
_entity_poly.pdbx_strand_id
1 'polypeptide(L)'
;MTRIDRYILSQLIGAFGLFAMILVSIYWLNRAVSIFGRLIADGQGAGIFLQIIALSLPYVVSLVLPVAVLAAALWVTNSLTAESERVVMEAAGAGGWRLTRAYLVFGTLVAVLLALLVHWLVPASRAALSAKSDEIARDVVARLVVPGEFLHPAPGVTLFIGSASPSGDIENLFLHESTAEGTRSYTADRAMLVSDALSPVLLMFDGLVQTLDRTNGSLAVVGFRDLAYELAPLVSDRSGRVVPLREVNSWRLLRAGAALRGATDATAIEMRTEVHRRASQTLAPVIFSLLGLAALMIGRFSRFGAWRQIVLAVVAAVVLSSLGSRAEDMVDDAPGLWPLLYAQTTLGLGIIALMLLAADRPQLFRWRRPRGSAP
;
A
#
# COMPACT_ATOMS: atom_id res chain seq x y z
N MET A 1 6.80 -35.55 5.04
CA MET A 1 7.19 -34.76 6.23
C MET A 1 7.26 -35.71 7.43
N THR A 2 8.31 -35.60 8.24
CA THR A 2 8.46 -36.37 9.49
C THR A 2 7.58 -35.78 10.60
N ARG A 3 7.39 -36.51 11.73
CA ARG A 3 6.59 -36.00 12.86
C ARG A 3 7.13 -34.66 13.42
N ILE A 4 8.46 -34.53 13.47
CA ILE A 4 9.14 -33.30 13.90
C ILE A 4 8.82 -32.13 12.95
N ASP A 5 8.87 -32.35 11.64
CA ASP A 5 8.58 -31.27 10.67
C ASP A 5 7.14 -30.77 10.82
N ARG A 6 6.18 -31.68 11.07
CA ARG A 6 4.77 -31.32 11.28
C ARG A 6 4.57 -30.55 12.58
N TYR A 7 5.28 -30.94 13.64
CA TYR A 7 5.25 -30.24 14.92
C TYR A 7 5.75 -28.80 14.80
N ILE A 8 6.94 -28.60 14.21
CA ILE A 8 7.52 -27.27 13.98
C ILE A 8 6.61 -26.45 13.04
N LEU A 9 6.09 -27.05 11.98
CA LEU A 9 5.18 -26.37 11.06
C LEU A 9 3.89 -25.91 11.78
N SER A 10 3.34 -26.73 12.67
CA SER A 10 2.15 -26.37 13.47
C SER A 10 2.43 -25.18 14.39
N GLN A 11 3.59 -25.16 15.05
CA GLN A 11 4.01 -24.03 15.88
C GLN A 11 4.21 -22.76 15.04
N LEU A 12 4.83 -22.87 13.86
CA LEU A 12 5.05 -21.75 12.94
C LEU A 12 3.72 -21.15 12.46
N ILE A 13 2.77 -21.99 12.04
CA ILE A 13 1.44 -21.54 11.60
C ILE A 13 0.68 -20.87 12.75
N GLY A 14 0.72 -21.46 13.95
CA GLY A 14 0.08 -20.88 15.14
C GLY A 14 0.65 -19.50 15.51
N ALA A 15 1.98 -19.40 15.60
CA ALA A 15 2.66 -18.14 15.88
C ALA A 15 2.41 -17.10 14.78
N PHE A 16 2.46 -17.52 13.52
CA PHE A 16 2.16 -16.67 12.37
C PHE A 16 0.73 -16.11 12.42
N GLY A 17 -0.27 -16.94 12.73
CA GLY A 17 -1.65 -16.48 12.87
C GLY A 17 -1.79 -15.39 13.93
N LEU A 18 -1.13 -15.58 15.09
CA LEU A 18 -1.12 -14.60 16.17
C LEU A 18 -0.45 -13.28 15.76
N PHE A 19 0.79 -13.34 15.25
CA PHE A 19 1.52 -12.13 14.83
C PHE A 19 0.83 -11.43 13.66
N ALA A 20 0.32 -12.17 12.67
CA ALA A 20 -0.43 -11.61 11.56
C ALA A 20 -1.69 -10.89 12.07
N MET A 21 -2.45 -11.50 12.98
CA MET A 21 -3.65 -10.88 13.56
C MET A 21 -3.31 -9.56 14.27
N ILE A 22 -2.25 -9.53 15.07
CA ILE A 22 -1.81 -8.33 15.80
C ILE A 22 -1.40 -7.23 14.81
N LEU A 23 -0.48 -7.53 13.89
CA LEU A 23 0.05 -6.52 12.97
C LEU A 23 -1.02 -6.03 11.98
N VAL A 24 -1.89 -6.92 11.48
CA VAL A 24 -3.02 -6.54 10.63
C VAL A 24 -3.96 -5.62 11.40
N SER A 25 -4.30 -5.95 12.65
CA SER A 25 -5.18 -5.11 13.48
C SER A 25 -4.62 -3.70 13.67
N ILE A 26 -3.33 -3.58 14.00
CA ILE A 26 -2.69 -2.27 14.20
C ILE A 26 -2.71 -1.44 12.92
N TYR A 27 -2.29 -2.03 11.78
CA TYR A 27 -2.23 -1.30 10.52
C TYR A 27 -3.62 -0.96 9.98
N TRP A 28 -4.57 -1.89 10.13
CA TRP A 28 -5.95 -1.70 9.70
C TRP A 28 -6.66 -0.63 10.53
N LEU A 29 -6.40 -0.57 11.84
CA LEU A 29 -6.90 0.50 12.71
C LEU A 29 -6.35 1.88 12.30
N ASN A 30 -5.04 1.99 12.06
CA ASN A 30 -4.45 3.24 11.58
C ASN A 30 -5.06 3.68 10.24
N ARG A 31 -5.29 2.72 9.34
CA ARG A 31 -5.96 2.98 8.06
C ARG A 31 -7.42 3.39 8.25
N ALA A 32 -8.14 2.76 9.18
CA ALA A 32 -9.51 3.07 9.54
C ALA A 32 -9.64 4.51 10.05
N VAL A 33 -8.79 4.91 11.00
CA VAL A 33 -8.77 6.28 11.54
C VAL A 33 -8.52 7.31 10.44
N SER A 34 -7.55 7.06 9.55
CA SER A 34 -7.26 7.98 8.44
C SER A 34 -8.41 8.11 7.44
N ILE A 35 -9.12 7.02 7.14
CA ILE A 35 -10.27 7.04 6.23
C ILE A 35 -11.48 7.67 6.91
N PHE A 36 -11.70 7.37 8.19
CA PHE A 36 -12.81 7.91 8.97
C PHE A 36 -12.77 9.44 9.04
N GLY A 37 -11.60 10.02 9.31
CA GLY A 37 -11.44 11.48 9.34
C GLY A 37 -11.79 12.16 8.01
N ARG A 38 -11.49 11.51 6.87
CA ARG A 38 -11.87 12.01 5.55
C ARG A 38 -13.37 11.86 5.30
N LEU A 39 -13.94 10.70 5.60
CA LEU A 39 -15.35 10.42 5.33
C LEU A 39 -16.31 11.25 6.18
N ILE A 40 -15.93 11.62 7.42
CA ILE A 40 -16.72 12.57 8.22
C ILE A 40 -16.72 13.95 7.57
N ALA A 41 -15.56 14.43 7.12
CA ALA A 41 -15.47 15.72 6.43
C ALA A 41 -16.34 15.75 5.17
N ASP A 42 -16.49 14.60 4.51
CA ASP A 42 -17.32 14.43 3.31
C ASP A 42 -18.79 14.08 3.62
N GLY A 43 -19.21 14.06 4.89
CA GLY A 43 -20.60 13.77 5.31
C GLY A 43 -21.11 12.36 4.97
N GLN A 44 -20.22 11.37 4.88
CA GLN A 44 -20.54 10.02 4.43
C GLN A 44 -21.09 9.13 5.57
N GLY A 45 -22.06 8.27 5.24
CA GLY A 45 -22.65 7.35 6.20
C GLY A 45 -21.70 6.23 6.68
N ALA A 46 -21.93 5.71 7.88
CA ALA A 46 -21.12 4.63 8.49
C ALA A 46 -21.05 3.34 7.64
N GLY A 47 -22.09 3.05 6.85
CA GLY A 47 -22.09 1.90 5.92
C GLY A 47 -21.04 2.02 4.81
N ILE A 48 -20.88 3.22 4.24
CA ILE A 48 -19.87 3.50 3.21
C ILE A 48 -18.47 3.38 3.83
N PHE A 49 -18.29 3.91 5.03
CA PHE A 49 -17.05 3.76 5.78
C PHE A 49 -16.66 2.29 5.98
N LEU A 50 -17.59 1.46 6.48
CA LEU A 50 -17.37 0.03 6.69
C LEU A 50 -17.01 -0.71 5.38
N GLN A 51 -17.62 -0.31 4.27
CA GLN A 51 -17.31 -0.89 2.96
C GLN A 51 -15.88 -0.51 2.53
N ILE A 52 -15.50 0.77 2.54
CA ILE A 52 -14.17 1.21 2.12
C ILE A 52 -13.07 0.58 3.00
N ILE A 53 -13.27 0.53 4.31
CA ILE A 53 -12.27 -0.04 5.22
C ILE A 53 -12.13 -1.55 5.02
N ALA A 54 -13.23 -2.27 4.77
CA ALA A 54 -13.20 -3.68 4.41
C ALA A 54 -12.47 -3.92 3.08
N LEU A 55 -12.70 -3.09 2.06
CA LEU A 55 -11.99 -3.18 0.77
C LEU A 55 -10.49 -2.89 0.89
N SER A 56 -10.05 -2.17 1.93
CA SER A 56 -8.63 -1.93 2.17
C SER A 56 -7.89 -3.14 2.77
N LEU A 57 -8.63 -4.06 3.40
CA LEU A 57 -8.07 -5.15 4.21
C LEU A 57 -7.14 -6.09 3.42
N PRO A 58 -7.46 -6.54 2.18
CA PRO A 58 -6.56 -7.39 1.41
C PRO A 58 -5.18 -6.77 1.16
N TYR A 59 -5.14 -5.46 0.91
CA TYR A 59 -3.88 -4.76 0.75
C TYR A 59 -3.08 -4.70 2.06
N VAL A 60 -3.74 -4.39 3.17
CA VAL A 60 -3.11 -4.39 4.51
C VAL A 60 -2.52 -5.76 4.84
N VAL A 61 -3.28 -6.84 4.62
CA VAL A 61 -2.80 -8.21 4.85
C VAL A 61 -1.55 -8.47 4.00
N SER A 62 -1.58 -8.15 2.70
CA SER A 62 -0.43 -8.38 1.82
C SER A 62 0.86 -7.67 2.26
N LEU A 63 0.74 -6.48 2.87
CA LEU A 63 1.88 -5.71 3.37
C LEU A 63 2.49 -6.32 4.65
N VAL A 64 1.64 -6.86 5.53
CA VAL A 64 2.04 -7.35 6.85
C VAL A 64 2.56 -8.79 6.82
N LEU A 65 2.09 -9.60 5.87
CA LEU A 65 2.38 -11.05 5.81
C LEU A 65 3.88 -11.40 5.90
N PRO A 66 4.81 -10.78 5.14
CA PRO A 66 6.23 -11.10 5.24
C PRO A 66 6.79 -10.82 6.64
N VAL A 67 6.41 -9.70 7.26
CA VAL A 67 6.89 -9.31 8.59
C VAL A 67 6.37 -10.27 9.66
N ALA A 68 5.10 -10.67 9.56
CA ALA A 68 4.52 -11.68 10.46
C ALA A 68 5.24 -13.04 10.36
N VAL A 69 5.66 -13.43 9.14
CA VAL A 69 6.46 -14.64 8.92
C VAL A 69 7.82 -14.56 9.61
N LEU A 70 8.52 -13.43 9.51
CA LEU A 70 9.78 -13.22 10.22
C LEU A 70 9.59 -13.32 11.74
N ALA A 71 8.58 -12.64 12.27
CA ALA A 71 8.27 -12.65 13.70
C ALA A 71 7.96 -14.06 14.21
N ALA A 72 7.12 -14.81 13.49
CA ALA A 72 6.80 -16.20 13.80
C ALA A 72 8.04 -17.10 13.76
N ALA A 73 8.88 -16.96 12.73
CA ALA A 73 10.11 -17.74 12.59
C ALA A 73 11.09 -17.47 13.74
N LEU A 74 11.27 -16.20 14.13
CA LEU A 74 12.10 -15.81 15.26
C LEU A 74 11.56 -16.32 16.59
N TRP A 75 10.24 -16.19 16.81
CA TRP A 75 9.60 -16.64 18.05
C TRP A 75 9.71 -18.15 18.22
N VAL A 76 9.32 -18.94 17.21
CA VAL A 76 9.39 -20.40 17.26
C VAL A 76 10.83 -20.88 17.42
N THR A 77 11.77 -20.36 16.62
CA THR A 77 13.18 -20.78 16.72
C THR A 77 13.76 -20.45 18.12
N ASN A 78 13.40 -19.29 18.69
CA ASN A 78 13.83 -18.91 20.03
C ASN A 78 13.17 -19.80 21.10
N SER A 79 11.88 -20.12 20.98
CA SER A 79 11.17 -21.01 21.90
C SER A 79 11.80 -22.41 21.92
N LEU A 80 12.03 -23.00 20.75
CA LEU A 80 12.70 -24.30 20.61
C LEU A 80 14.11 -24.32 21.22
N THR A 81 14.79 -23.18 21.22
CA THR A 81 16.13 -23.05 21.82
C THR A 81 16.04 -22.88 23.34
N ALA A 82 15.08 -22.08 23.82
CA ALA A 82 14.86 -21.83 25.24
C ALA A 82 14.40 -23.09 26.00
N GLU A 83 13.53 -23.89 25.37
CA GLU A 83 13.01 -25.15 25.91
C GLU A 83 13.95 -26.34 25.67
N SER A 84 15.16 -26.09 25.14
CA SER A 84 16.17 -27.10 24.79
C SER A 84 15.72 -28.17 23.77
N GLU A 85 14.53 -28.04 23.16
CA GLU A 85 14.03 -28.96 22.13
C GLU A 85 14.97 -29.03 20.93
N ARG A 86 15.54 -27.88 20.53
CA ARG A 86 16.54 -27.82 19.45
C ARG A 86 17.80 -28.62 19.77
N VAL A 87 18.29 -28.53 21.00
CA VAL A 87 19.49 -29.26 21.45
C VAL A 87 19.23 -30.76 21.45
N VAL A 88 18.06 -31.17 21.93
CA VAL A 88 17.65 -32.59 21.93
C VAL A 88 17.54 -33.12 20.50
N MET A 89 16.98 -32.35 19.58
CA MET A 89 16.91 -32.72 18.16
C MET A 89 18.32 -32.89 17.55
N GLU A 90 19.22 -31.94 17.78
CA GLU A 90 20.61 -32.00 17.29
C GLU A 90 21.36 -33.21 17.90
N ALA A 91 21.18 -33.49 19.19
CA ALA A 91 21.76 -34.66 19.87
C ALA A 91 21.22 -36.01 19.37
N ALA A 92 19.94 -36.05 18.95
CA ALA A 92 19.32 -37.22 18.33
C ALA A 92 19.74 -37.43 16.86
N GLY A 93 20.71 -36.67 16.35
CA GLY A 93 21.20 -36.76 14.98
C GLY A 93 20.33 -36.04 13.94
N ALA A 94 19.34 -35.25 14.37
CA ALA A 94 18.64 -34.35 13.45
C ALA A 94 19.53 -33.13 13.17
N GLY A 95 20.31 -33.17 12.09
CA GLY A 95 21.16 -32.05 11.70
C GLY A 95 20.37 -30.77 11.45
N GLY A 96 21.02 -29.60 11.62
CA GLY A 96 20.39 -28.28 11.47
C GLY A 96 19.74 -28.04 10.10
N TRP A 97 20.20 -28.75 9.06
CA TRP A 97 19.57 -28.75 7.72
C TRP A 97 18.16 -29.33 7.68
N ARG A 98 17.82 -30.18 8.65
CA ARG A 98 16.48 -30.77 8.73
C ARG A 98 15.44 -29.75 9.18
N LEU A 99 15.78 -28.85 10.11
CA LEU A 99 14.90 -27.77 10.53
C LEU A 99 14.55 -26.84 9.37
N THR A 100 15.52 -26.56 8.49
CA THR A 100 15.35 -25.70 7.31
C THR A 100 14.18 -26.15 6.43
N ARG A 101 13.89 -27.46 6.34
CA ARG A 101 12.77 -27.99 5.55
C ARG A 101 11.41 -27.52 6.06
N ALA A 102 11.19 -27.49 7.36
CA ALA A 102 9.92 -27.04 7.94
C ALA A 102 9.69 -25.55 7.68
N TYR A 103 10.75 -24.73 7.81
CA TYR A 103 10.71 -23.30 7.53
C TYR A 103 10.53 -23.00 6.03
N LEU A 104 11.16 -23.78 5.15
CA LEU A 104 10.94 -23.68 3.70
C LEU A 104 9.48 -23.96 3.33
N VAL A 105 8.90 -25.04 3.86
CA VAL A 105 7.49 -25.39 3.59
C VAL A 105 6.55 -24.32 4.15
N PHE A 106 6.81 -23.84 5.36
CA PHE A 106 6.05 -22.74 5.96
C PHE A 106 6.11 -21.46 5.12
N GLY A 107 7.32 -20.99 4.78
CA GLY A 107 7.51 -19.80 3.96
C GLY A 107 6.88 -19.94 2.58
N THR A 108 6.93 -21.14 1.97
CA THR A 108 6.29 -21.43 0.68
C THR A 108 4.76 -21.39 0.79
N LEU A 109 4.19 -21.93 1.86
CA LEU A 109 2.74 -21.88 2.10
C LEU A 109 2.25 -20.44 2.21
N VAL A 110 2.96 -19.60 2.97
CA VAL A 110 2.60 -18.18 3.08
C VAL A 110 2.88 -17.41 1.79
N ALA A 111 3.92 -17.78 1.04
CA ALA A 111 4.19 -17.22 -0.30
C ALA A 111 3.05 -17.52 -1.28
N VAL A 112 2.49 -18.73 -1.28
CA VAL A 112 1.33 -19.10 -2.09
C VAL A 112 0.10 -18.28 -1.67
N LEU A 113 -0.14 -18.13 -0.37
CA LEU A 113 -1.20 -17.27 0.14
C LEU A 113 -1.01 -15.81 -0.32
N LEU A 114 0.19 -15.26 -0.20
CA LEU A 114 0.52 -13.90 -0.63
C LEU A 114 0.37 -13.75 -2.16
N ALA A 115 0.73 -14.77 -2.95
CA ALA A 115 0.53 -14.78 -4.39
C ALA A 115 -0.96 -14.71 -4.75
N LEU A 116 -1.81 -15.48 -4.05
CA LEU A 116 -3.27 -15.40 -4.22
C LEU A 116 -3.81 -13.99 -3.94
N LEU A 117 -3.30 -13.34 -2.88
CA LEU A 117 -3.67 -11.97 -2.56
C LEU A 117 -3.22 -10.99 -3.65
N VAL A 118 -1.94 -10.97 -3.99
CA VAL A 118 -1.34 -9.91 -4.82
C VAL A 118 -1.72 -10.04 -6.29
N HIS A 119 -1.93 -11.26 -6.80
CA HIS A 119 -2.30 -11.46 -8.21
C HIS A 119 -3.80 -11.31 -8.50
N TRP A 120 -4.68 -11.56 -7.51
CA TRP A 120 -6.14 -11.53 -7.70
C TRP A 120 -6.88 -10.63 -6.72
N LEU A 121 -6.78 -10.88 -5.42
CA LEU A 121 -7.64 -10.22 -4.42
C LEU A 121 -7.33 -8.73 -4.28
N VAL A 122 -6.06 -8.35 -4.17
CA VAL A 122 -5.61 -6.97 -4.03
C VAL A 122 -5.99 -6.12 -5.24
N PRO A 123 -5.74 -6.55 -6.50
CA PRO A 123 -6.22 -5.81 -7.68
C PRO A 123 -7.74 -5.64 -7.69
N ALA A 124 -8.50 -6.71 -7.40
CA ALA A 124 -9.95 -6.66 -7.37
C ALA A 124 -10.48 -5.68 -6.31
N SER A 125 -9.91 -5.71 -5.10
CA SER A 125 -10.28 -4.77 -4.03
C SER A 125 -9.91 -3.34 -4.35
N ARG A 126 -8.76 -3.09 -5.01
CA ARG A 126 -8.37 -1.75 -5.46
C ARG A 126 -9.30 -1.22 -6.54
N ALA A 127 -9.65 -2.05 -7.53
CA ALA A 127 -10.60 -1.69 -8.57
C ALA A 127 -11.98 -1.35 -7.98
N ALA A 128 -12.47 -2.17 -7.05
CA ALA A 128 -13.73 -1.93 -6.36
C ALA A 128 -13.69 -0.66 -5.48
N LEU A 129 -12.55 -0.39 -4.82
CA LEU A 129 -12.36 0.82 -4.01
C LEU A 129 -12.35 2.07 -4.89
N SER A 130 -11.67 2.03 -6.04
CA SER A 130 -11.69 3.13 -7.00
C SER A 130 -13.11 3.35 -7.52
N ALA A 131 -13.80 2.30 -7.97
CA ALA A 131 -15.17 2.41 -8.45
C ALA A 131 -16.11 3.03 -7.40
N LYS A 132 -15.96 2.63 -6.11
CA LYS A 132 -16.74 3.24 -5.04
C LYS A 132 -16.38 4.70 -4.77
N SER A 133 -15.10 5.04 -4.86
CA SER A 133 -14.64 6.42 -4.71
C SER A 133 -15.20 7.32 -5.82
N ASP A 134 -15.31 6.78 -7.05
CA ASP A 134 -15.89 7.46 -8.20
C ASP A 134 -17.41 7.65 -8.04
N GLU A 135 -18.10 6.65 -7.49
CA GLU A 135 -19.51 6.75 -7.13
C GLU A 135 -19.76 7.83 -6.06
N ILE A 136 -18.95 7.83 -4.99
CA ILE A 136 -19.04 8.84 -3.93
C ILE A 136 -18.78 10.23 -4.48
N ALA A 137 -17.76 10.40 -5.34
CA ALA A 137 -17.48 11.70 -5.95
C ALA A 137 -18.67 12.22 -6.79
N ARG A 138 -19.38 11.34 -7.51
CA ARG A 138 -20.59 11.73 -8.25
C ARG A 138 -21.76 12.08 -7.33
N ASP A 139 -21.94 11.36 -6.23
CA ASP A 139 -22.94 11.69 -5.20
C ASP A 139 -22.62 13.03 -4.54
N VAL A 140 -21.34 13.33 -4.28
CA VAL A 140 -20.90 14.63 -3.73
C VAL A 140 -21.20 15.77 -4.70
N VAL A 141 -21.11 15.58 -6.03
CA VAL A 141 -21.56 16.59 -7.00
C VAL A 141 -23.07 16.83 -6.91
N ALA A 142 -23.87 15.79 -6.67
CA ALA A 142 -25.30 15.95 -6.39
C ALA A 142 -25.55 16.63 -5.02
N ARG A 143 -24.64 16.47 -4.05
CA ARG A 143 -24.65 17.16 -2.74
C ARG A 143 -24.00 18.55 -2.75
N LEU A 144 -23.41 19.02 -3.85
CA LEU A 144 -23.00 20.43 -3.98
C LEU A 144 -24.20 21.38 -3.83
N VAL A 145 -25.42 20.83 -3.87
CA VAL A 145 -26.72 21.48 -3.69
C VAL A 145 -27.23 21.33 -2.24
N VAL A 146 -26.35 21.44 -1.24
CA VAL A 146 -26.76 21.53 0.19
C VAL A 146 -26.79 23.01 0.59
N PRO A 147 -27.97 23.58 0.86
CA PRO A 147 -28.10 25.00 1.17
C PRO A 147 -27.53 25.33 2.57
N GLY A 148 -26.88 26.49 2.69
CA GLY A 148 -26.46 27.08 3.97
C GLY A 148 -25.07 26.72 4.46
N GLU A 149 -24.27 25.96 3.72
CA GLU A 149 -22.89 25.59 4.09
C GLU A 149 -21.85 26.01 3.03
N PHE A 150 -20.62 26.30 3.48
CA PHE A 150 -19.48 26.56 2.60
C PHE A 150 -18.75 25.25 2.28
N LEU A 151 -18.81 24.84 1.02
CA LEU A 151 -18.20 23.62 0.48
C LEU A 151 -16.86 23.92 -0.21
N HIS A 152 -15.93 22.96 -0.20
CA HIS A 152 -14.59 23.11 -0.78
C HIS A 152 -14.28 21.96 -1.76
N PRO A 153 -14.88 21.95 -2.97
CA PRO A 153 -14.82 20.82 -3.89
C PRO A 153 -13.42 20.57 -4.48
N ALA A 154 -12.58 21.60 -4.55
CA ALA A 154 -11.21 21.51 -5.03
C ALA A 154 -10.30 22.45 -4.22
N PRO A 155 -8.98 22.19 -4.15
CA PRO A 155 -8.04 23.10 -3.51
C PRO A 155 -8.14 24.51 -4.11
N GLY A 156 -8.36 25.52 -3.26
CA GLY A 156 -8.50 26.91 -3.70
C GLY A 156 -9.90 27.29 -4.18
N VAL A 157 -10.89 26.39 -4.13
CA VAL A 157 -12.27 26.66 -4.55
C VAL A 157 -13.21 26.56 -3.34
N THR A 158 -14.01 27.59 -3.11
CA THR A 158 -15.06 27.64 -2.10
C THR A 158 -16.40 27.91 -2.77
N LEU A 159 -17.41 27.10 -2.48
CA LEU A 159 -18.77 27.20 -3.01
C LEU A 159 -19.75 27.37 -1.84
N PHE A 160 -20.69 28.27 -1.98
CA PHE A 160 -21.82 28.46 -1.07
C PHE A 160 -23.10 28.60 -1.87
N ILE A 161 -24.15 27.95 -1.39
CA ILE A 161 -25.48 28.00 -1.96
C ILE A 161 -26.44 28.41 -0.85
N GLY A 162 -27.21 29.47 -1.06
CA GLY A 162 -28.18 29.95 -0.08
C GLY A 162 -29.39 29.02 0.03
N SER A 163 -30.07 28.77 -1.09
CA SER A 163 -31.24 27.87 -1.16
C SER A 163 -31.16 27.03 -2.44
N ALA A 164 -31.79 25.86 -2.43
CA ALA A 164 -31.93 25.07 -3.64
C ALA A 164 -33.28 24.36 -3.67
N SER A 165 -33.94 24.41 -4.83
CA SER A 165 -35.19 23.73 -5.11
C SER A 165 -34.94 22.26 -5.52
N PRO A 166 -35.86 21.34 -5.22
CA PRO A 166 -35.81 19.97 -5.74
C PRO A 166 -35.77 19.88 -7.28
N SER A 167 -36.15 20.96 -7.99
CA SER A 167 -36.06 21.08 -9.45
C SER A 167 -34.63 21.35 -9.98
N GLY A 168 -33.66 21.63 -9.10
CA GLY A 168 -32.28 21.96 -9.50
C GLY A 168 -31.99 23.46 -9.65
N ASP A 169 -32.95 24.32 -9.29
CA ASP A 169 -32.78 25.76 -9.21
C ASP A 169 -32.07 26.14 -7.90
N ILE A 170 -31.03 26.95 -8.00
CA ILE A 170 -30.16 27.40 -6.91
C ILE A 170 -30.38 28.90 -6.72
N GLU A 171 -30.50 29.36 -5.48
CA GLU A 171 -30.60 30.79 -5.15
C GLU A 171 -29.42 31.21 -4.27
N ASN A 172 -28.96 32.45 -4.47
CA ASN A 172 -27.85 33.06 -3.75
C ASN A 172 -26.59 32.19 -3.81
N LEU A 173 -26.06 32.06 -5.02
CA LEU A 173 -24.81 31.36 -5.28
C LEU A 173 -23.62 32.27 -4.98
N PHE A 174 -22.63 31.74 -4.27
CA PHE A 174 -21.31 32.34 -4.13
C PHE A 174 -20.24 31.31 -4.46
N LEU A 175 -19.36 31.61 -5.41
CA LEU A 175 -18.25 30.77 -5.82
C LEU A 175 -16.96 31.59 -5.76
N HIS A 176 -15.95 31.08 -5.09
CA HIS A 176 -14.67 31.75 -4.92
C HIS A 176 -13.54 30.84 -5.37
N GLU A 177 -12.67 31.35 -6.22
CA GLU A 177 -11.51 30.64 -6.76
C GLU A 177 -10.23 31.43 -6.44
N SER A 178 -9.28 30.77 -5.79
CA SER A 178 -7.98 31.31 -5.41
C SER A 178 -6.88 30.56 -6.15
N THR A 179 -6.18 31.27 -7.03
CA THR A 179 -5.05 30.73 -7.80
C THR A 179 -3.77 31.47 -7.42
N ALA A 180 -2.61 31.00 -7.92
CA ALA A 180 -1.34 31.68 -7.69
C ALA A 180 -1.29 33.11 -8.29
N GLU A 181 -2.07 33.35 -9.35
CA GLU A 181 -2.08 34.61 -10.10
C GLU A 181 -3.07 35.63 -9.54
N GLY A 182 -4.10 35.20 -8.79
CA GLY A 182 -5.13 36.09 -8.28
C GLY A 182 -6.30 35.37 -7.66
N THR A 183 -7.40 36.09 -7.49
CA THR A 183 -8.62 35.58 -6.87
C THR A 183 -9.84 36.02 -7.65
N ARG A 184 -10.78 35.11 -7.90
CA ARG A 184 -12.03 35.37 -8.61
C ARG A 184 -13.22 34.97 -7.74
N SER A 185 -14.13 35.90 -7.51
CA SER A 185 -15.39 35.65 -6.79
C SER A 185 -16.56 35.87 -7.72
N TYR A 186 -17.45 34.89 -7.81
CA TYR A 186 -18.70 34.93 -8.54
C TYR A 186 -19.84 34.97 -7.52
N THR A 187 -20.75 35.93 -7.66
CA THR A 187 -22.01 35.99 -6.91
C THR A 187 -23.16 36.04 -7.90
N ALA A 188 -24.20 35.23 -7.70
CA ALA A 188 -25.38 35.22 -8.56
C ALA A 188 -26.67 35.04 -7.74
N ASP A 189 -27.73 35.75 -8.14
CA ASP A 189 -29.03 35.66 -7.46
C ASP A 189 -29.67 34.30 -7.71
N ARG A 190 -29.55 33.78 -8.94
CA ARG A 190 -30.04 32.45 -9.32
C ARG A 190 -28.97 31.69 -10.08
N ALA A 191 -28.98 30.38 -9.95
CA ALA A 191 -28.17 29.49 -10.77
C ALA A 191 -28.91 28.18 -11.05
N MET A 192 -28.50 27.47 -12.09
CA MET A 192 -29.02 26.15 -12.43
C MET A 192 -27.86 25.24 -12.80
N LEU A 193 -27.85 24.03 -12.26
CA LEU A 193 -26.88 23.02 -12.64
C LEU A 193 -27.42 22.22 -13.82
N VAL A 194 -26.88 22.47 -15.02
CA VAL A 194 -27.20 21.71 -16.22
C VAL A 194 -26.18 20.58 -16.34
N SER A 195 -26.63 19.36 -16.07
CA SER A 195 -25.82 18.16 -16.19
C SER A 195 -26.07 17.52 -17.57
N ASP A 196 -25.31 17.92 -18.59
CA ASP A 196 -25.23 17.16 -19.84
C ASP A 196 -24.14 16.09 -19.72
N ALA A 197 -24.26 14.99 -20.47
CA ALA A 197 -23.53 13.73 -20.29
C ALA A 197 -21.98 13.82 -20.41
N LEU A 198 -21.42 14.99 -20.74
CA LEU A 198 -19.97 15.21 -20.93
C LEU A 198 -19.36 16.32 -20.08
N SER A 199 -20.14 17.26 -19.52
CA SER A 199 -19.60 18.31 -18.62
C SER A 199 -20.72 19.00 -17.84
N PRO A 200 -20.73 18.96 -16.49
CA PRO A 200 -21.69 19.76 -15.72
C PRO A 200 -21.37 21.24 -15.89
N VAL A 201 -22.38 22.02 -16.27
CA VAL A 201 -22.29 23.49 -16.42
C VAL A 201 -23.20 24.13 -15.39
N LEU A 202 -22.65 25.07 -14.62
CA LEU A 202 -23.43 25.92 -13.72
C LEU A 202 -23.78 27.20 -14.47
N LEU A 203 -25.03 27.33 -14.86
CA LEU A 203 -25.57 28.54 -15.43
C LEU A 203 -25.92 29.48 -14.28
N MET A 204 -25.31 30.66 -14.26
CA MET A 204 -25.55 31.71 -13.28
C MET A 204 -26.34 32.84 -13.93
N PHE A 205 -27.33 33.34 -13.22
CA PHE A 205 -28.23 34.39 -13.65
C PHE A 205 -28.16 35.58 -12.71
N ASP A 206 -28.13 36.78 -13.29
CA ASP A 206 -28.18 38.07 -12.60
C ASP A 206 -27.14 38.16 -11.48
N GLY A 207 -25.87 38.34 -11.86
CA GLY A 207 -24.74 38.27 -10.94
C GLY A 207 -23.59 39.19 -11.28
N LEU A 208 -22.50 39.05 -10.52
CA LEU A 208 -21.27 39.81 -10.69
C LEU A 208 -20.04 38.93 -10.46
N VAL A 209 -19.01 39.19 -11.25
CA VAL A 209 -17.67 38.60 -11.11
C VAL A 209 -16.72 39.67 -10.60
N GLN A 210 -16.03 39.37 -9.50
CA GLN A 210 -14.94 40.18 -8.96
C GLN A 210 -13.63 39.47 -9.20
N THR A 211 -12.73 40.08 -9.98
CA THR A 211 -11.39 39.54 -10.24
C THR A 211 -10.35 40.45 -9.61
N LEU A 212 -9.59 39.90 -8.67
CA LEU A 212 -8.44 40.54 -8.05
C LEU A 212 -7.17 39.97 -8.67
N ASP A 213 -6.45 40.80 -9.41
CA ASP A 213 -5.12 40.46 -9.94
C ASP A 213 -4.07 40.81 -8.89
N ARG A 214 -3.35 39.78 -8.40
CA ARG A 214 -2.40 39.95 -7.31
C ARG A 214 -1.08 40.58 -7.77
N THR A 215 -0.80 40.60 -9.07
CA THR A 215 0.44 41.14 -9.63
C THR A 215 0.44 42.67 -9.71
N ASN A 216 -0.71 43.26 -10.03
CA ASN A 216 -0.90 44.71 -10.16
C ASN A 216 -1.82 45.32 -9.10
N GLY A 217 -2.46 44.50 -8.25
CA GLY A 217 -3.37 44.94 -7.19
C GLY A 217 -4.68 45.52 -7.71
N SER A 218 -5.02 45.28 -8.98
CA SER A 218 -6.25 45.80 -9.59
C SER A 218 -7.45 44.91 -9.26
N LEU A 219 -8.59 45.54 -8.98
CA LEU A 219 -9.87 44.88 -8.79
C LEU A 219 -10.80 45.25 -9.95
N ALA A 220 -11.22 44.24 -10.72
CA ALA A 220 -12.22 44.38 -11.77
C ALA A 220 -13.55 43.78 -11.30
N VAL A 221 -14.65 44.51 -11.51
CA VAL A 221 -16.01 44.05 -11.22
C VAL A 221 -16.81 44.05 -12.52
N VAL A 222 -17.34 42.90 -12.90
CA VAL A 222 -18.11 42.71 -14.14
C VAL A 222 -19.48 42.16 -13.78
N GLY A 223 -20.55 42.92 -14.05
CA GLY A 223 -21.92 42.43 -13.94
C GLY A 223 -22.30 41.58 -15.16
N PHE A 224 -23.04 40.51 -14.96
CA PHE A 224 -23.56 39.64 -16.02
C PHE A 224 -25.05 39.35 -15.80
N ARG A 225 -25.77 39.14 -16.91
CA ARG A 225 -27.14 38.62 -16.88
C ARG A 225 -27.15 37.11 -16.92
N ASP A 226 -26.36 36.53 -17.82
CA ASP A 226 -26.20 35.08 -17.97
C ASP A 226 -24.70 34.77 -18.02
N LEU A 227 -24.25 33.81 -17.23
CA LEU A 227 -22.87 33.33 -17.24
C LEU A 227 -22.84 31.82 -17.10
N ALA A 228 -22.26 31.13 -18.07
CA ALA A 228 -21.99 29.71 -17.97
C ALA A 228 -20.62 29.50 -17.32
N TYR A 229 -20.59 28.78 -16.20
CA TYR A 229 -19.37 28.32 -15.58
C TYR A 229 -19.27 26.81 -15.73
N GLU A 230 -18.28 26.36 -16.48
CA GLU A 230 -18.03 24.94 -16.65
C GLU A 230 -17.44 24.37 -15.36
N LEU A 231 -18.14 23.43 -14.72
CA LEU A 231 -17.59 22.67 -13.61
C LEU A 231 -16.63 21.58 -14.10
N ALA A 232 -16.45 21.37 -15.40
CA ALA A 232 -15.56 20.36 -15.98
C ALA A 232 -14.12 20.35 -15.40
N PRO A 233 -13.50 21.48 -15.03
CA PRO A 233 -12.19 21.47 -14.36
C PRO A 233 -12.27 20.96 -12.91
N LEU A 234 -13.41 21.14 -12.24
CA LEU A 234 -13.67 20.75 -10.84
C LEU A 234 -14.21 19.32 -10.73
N VAL A 235 -15.04 18.92 -11.69
CA VAL A 235 -15.57 17.58 -11.91
C VAL A 235 -14.81 17.02 -13.10
N SER A 236 -13.55 16.67 -12.85
CA SER A 236 -12.66 16.14 -13.88
C SER A 236 -13.41 15.10 -14.71
N ASP A 237 -13.59 15.36 -16.00
CA ASP A 237 -14.15 14.40 -16.94
C ASP A 237 -13.29 13.13 -16.91
N ARG A 238 -13.77 12.11 -16.19
CA ARG A 238 -13.10 10.80 -16.06
C ARG A 238 -13.51 9.84 -17.17
N SER A 239 -14.13 10.32 -18.25
CA SER A 239 -14.40 9.50 -19.44
C SER A 239 -13.11 8.92 -20.06
N GLY A 240 -11.96 9.53 -19.76
CA GLY A 240 -10.60 9.02 -20.03
C GLY A 240 -9.82 8.57 -18.78
N ARG A 241 -10.48 7.99 -17.75
CA ARG A 241 -9.78 7.51 -16.54
C ARG A 241 -8.68 6.50 -16.90
N VAL A 242 -7.42 6.90 -16.73
CA VAL A 242 -6.27 6.00 -16.79
C VAL A 242 -6.41 5.00 -15.65
N VAL A 243 -6.68 3.74 -15.98
CA VAL A 243 -6.81 2.66 -14.99
C VAL A 243 -5.41 2.32 -14.45
N PRO A 244 -5.15 2.47 -13.14
CA PRO A 244 -3.87 2.11 -12.56
C PRO A 244 -3.55 0.62 -12.77
N LEU A 245 -2.31 0.29 -13.10
CA LEU A 245 -1.85 -1.11 -13.26
C LEU A 245 -2.13 -1.98 -12.01
N ARG A 246 -2.13 -1.36 -10.83
CA ARG A 246 -2.41 -2.00 -9.53
C ARG A 246 -3.87 -2.43 -9.35
N GLU A 247 -4.80 -1.96 -10.18
CA GLU A 247 -6.22 -2.40 -10.21
C GLU A 247 -6.41 -3.62 -11.12
N VAL A 248 -5.46 -3.89 -12.03
CA VAL A 248 -5.57 -4.96 -13.02
C VAL A 248 -4.90 -6.23 -12.50
N ASN A 249 -5.59 -7.37 -12.63
CA ASN A 249 -5.02 -8.66 -12.27
C ASN A 249 -3.83 -9.05 -13.17
N SER A 250 -2.91 -9.84 -12.64
CA SER A 250 -1.65 -10.15 -13.36
C SER A 250 -1.87 -10.95 -14.64
N TRP A 251 -2.93 -11.77 -14.70
CA TRP A 251 -3.25 -12.55 -15.89
C TRP A 251 -3.65 -11.66 -17.08
N ARG A 252 -4.46 -10.62 -16.83
CA ARG A 252 -4.84 -9.62 -17.82
C ARG A 252 -3.65 -8.77 -18.26
N LEU A 253 -2.75 -8.43 -17.33
CA LEU A 253 -1.52 -7.69 -17.65
C LEU A 253 -0.59 -8.51 -18.57
N LEU A 254 -0.42 -9.82 -18.32
CA LEU A 254 0.39 -10.69 -19.18
C LEU A 254 -0.20 -10.86 -20.59
N ARG A 255 -1.53 -10.88 -20.70
CA ARG A 255 -2.27 -11.02 -21.96
C ARG A 255 -2.69 -9.68 -22.57
N ALA A 256 -2.04 -8.59 -22.18
CA ALA A 256 -2.47 -7.24 -22.53
C ALA A 256 -2.61 -7.04 -24.05
N GLY A 257 -3.85 -7.01 -24.53
CA GLY A 257 -4.21 -6.59 -25.87
C GLY A 257 -4.16 -5.06 -26.04
N ALA A 258 -4.32 -4.57 -27.27
CA ALA A 258 -4.29 -3.14 -27.57
C ALA A 258 -5.29 -2.31 -26.73
N ALA A 259 -6.47 -2.87 -26.44
CA ALA A 259 -7.50 -2.21 -25.63
C ALA A 259 -7.07 -1.94 -24.17
N LEU A 260 -6.34 -2.86 -23.54
CA LEU A 260 -5.88 -2.68 -22.16
C LEU A 260 -4.75 -1.65 -22.06
N ARG A 261 -3.90 -1.57 -23.10
CA ARG A 261 -2.86 -0.54 -23.21
C ARG A 261 -3.46 0.86 -23.33
N GLY A 262 -4.49 1.03 -24.15
CA GLY A 262 -5.21 2.30 -24.24
C GLY A 262 -5.88 2.72 -22.93
N ALA A 263 -6.44 1.77 -22.17
CA ALA A 263 -7.13 2.07 -20.91
C ALA A 263 -6.20 2.39 -19.72
N THR A 264 -4.93 1.95 -19.77
CA THR A 264 -3.97 2.10 -18.66
C THR A 264 -2.87 3.11 -18.96
N ASP A 265 -2.83 3.64 -20.19
CA ASP A 265 -1.76 4.49 -20.73
C ASP A 265 -0.35 3.94 -20.47
N ALA A 266 -0.24 2.61 -20.38
CA ALA A 266 0.98 1.93 -19.95
C ALA A 266 1.60 1.12 -21.08
N THR A 267 2.93 1.11 -21.12
CA THR A 267 3.69 0.33 -22.10
C THR A 267 3.63 -1.17 -21.78
N ALA A 268 3.87 -2.02 -22.78
CA ALA A 268 3.93 -3.47 -22.56
C ALA A 268 5.04 -3.88 -21.57
N ILE A 269 6.11 -3.08 -21.48
CA ILE A 269 7.22 -3.31 -20.55
C ILE A 269 6.77 -3.00 -19.13
N GLU A 270 6.09 -1.87 -18.88
CA GLU A 270 5.54 -1.53 -17.55
C GLU A 270 4.56 -2.59 -17.04
N MET A 271 3.67 -3.08 -17.91
CA MET A 271 2.72 -4.14 -17.54
C MET A 271 3.43 -5.44 -17.12
N ARG A 272 4.47 -5.86 -17.85
CA ARG A 272 5.27 -7.03 -17.49
C ARG A 272 6.05 -6.78 -16.20
N THR A 273 6.58 -5.57 -16.04
CA THR A 273 7.34 -5.15 -14.86
C THR A 273 6.48 -5.24 -13.60
N GLU A 274 5.23 -4.79 -13.66
CA GLU A 274 4.27 -4.93 -12.56
C GLU A 274 4.00 -6.40 -12.21
N VAL A 275 3.95 -7.30 -13.20
CA VAL A 275 3.81 -8.74 -12.93
C VAL A 275 5.05 -9.30 -12.23
N HIS A 276 6.25 -8.93 -12.69
CA HIS A 276 7.52 -9.31 -12.05
C HIS A 276 7.64 -8.74 -10.64
N ARG A 277 7.17 -7.51 -10.39
CA ARG A 277 7.12 -6.89 -9.06
C ARG A 277 6.30 -7.73 -8.10
N ARG A 278 5.08 -8.09 -8.51
CA ARG A 278 4.20 -8.97 -7.72
C ARG A 278 4.85 -10.33 -7.47
N ALA A 279 5.45 -10.93 -8.49
CA ALA A 279 6.13 -12.21 -8.36
C ALA A 279 7.33 -12.13 -7.40
N SER A 280 8.14 -11.07 -7.45
CA SER A 280 9.25 -10.88 -6.51
C SER A 280 8.75 -10.73 -5.06
N GLN A 281 7.70 -9.94 -4.84
CA GLN A 281 7.10 -9.75 -3.52
C GLN A 281 6.60 -11.07 -2.90
N THR A 282 6.10 -12.00 -3.72
CA THR A 282 5.67 -13.33 -3.22
C THR A 282 6.80 -14.21 -2.69
N LEU A 283 8.06 -13.92 -3.03
CA LEU A 283 9.21 -14.67 -2.55
C LEU A 283 9.68 -14.20 -1.16
N ALA A 284 9.28 -13.00 -0.73
CA ALA A 284 9.70 -12.42 0.55
C ALA A 284 9.37 -13.29 1.78
N PRO A 285 8.18 -13.93 1.90
CA PRO A 285 7.89 -14.84 3.00
C PRO A 285 8.88 -16.02 3.12
N VAL A 286 9.34 -16.59 2.00
CA VAL A 286 10.33 -17.67 2.01
C VAL A 286 11.65 -17.17 2.58
N ILE A 287 12.12 -16.00 2.10
CA ILE A 287 13.37 -15.39 2.57
C ILE A 287 13.28 -15.05 4.06
N PHE A 288 12.20 -14.42 4.50
CA PHE A 288 12.07 -13.99 5.90
C PHE A 288 11.88 -15.16 6.88
N SER A 289 11.20 -16.23 6.45
CA SER A 289 11.12 -17.45 7.25
C SER A 289 12.50 -18.06 7.49
N LEU A 290 13.28 -18.20 6.42
CA LEU A 290 14.64 -18.74 6.48
C LEU A 290 15.60 -17.83 7.23
N LEU A 291 15.48 -16.51 7.05
CA LEU A 291 16.30 -15.53 7.75
C LEU A 291 16.10 -15.60 9.26
N GLY A 292 14.85 -15.75 9.72
CA GLY A 292 14.53 -15.93 11.13
C GLY A 292 15.20 -17.17 11.75
N LEU A 293 15.18 -18.30 11.03
CA LEU A 293 15.90 -19.51 11.43
C LEU A 293 17.42 -19.29 11.44
N ALA A 294 17.98 -18.81 10.32
CA ALA A 294 19.42 -18.70 10.12
C ALA A 294 20.10 -17.76 11.13
N ALA A 295 19.46 -16.63 11.44
CA ALA A 295 19.99 -15.67 12.41
C ALA A 295 20.12 -16.26 13.82
N LEU A 296 19.16 -17.10 14.23
CA LEU A 296 19.18 -17.79 15.53
C LEU A 296 20.04 -19.06 15.51
N MET A 297 20.41 -19.58 14.34
CA MET A 297 21.38 -20.67 14.23
C MET A 297 22.83 -20.22 14.45
N ILE A 298 23.18 -18.98 14.10
CA ILE A 298 24.53 -18.41 14.33
C ILE A 298 24.81 -18.20 15.82
N GLY A 299 23.76 -17.92 16.61
CA GLY A 299 23.90 -17.57 18.01
C GLY A 299 24.45 -18.70 18.87
N ARG A 300 25.53 -18.44 19.61
CA ARG A 300 25.94 -19.32 20.72
C ARG A 300 25.00 -19.15 21.90
N PHE A 301 24.78 -20.24 22.64
CA PHE A 301 24.01 -20.23 23.89
C PHE A 301 24.45 -19.05 24.78
N SER A 302 23.49 -18.21 25.16
CA SER A 302 23.68 -17.04 26.01
C SER A 302 22.62 -17.03 27.09
N ARG A 303 23.04 -16.88 28.35
CA ARG A 303 22.15 -16.74 29.52
C ARG A 303 21.24 -15.51 29.47
N PHE A 304 21.57 -14.52 28.63
CA PHE A 304 20.77 -13.30 28.45
C PHE A 304 19.75 -13.42 27.29
N GLY A 305 19.52 -14.63 26.78
CA GLY A 305 18.64 -14.89 25.65
C GLY A 305 19.25 -14.51 24.29
N ALA A 306 18.46 -14.68 23.23
CA ALA A 306 18.89 -14.49 21.85
C ALA A 306 18.60 -13.09 21.28
N TRP A 307 18.51 -12.06 22.14
CA TRP A 307 18.09 -10.72 21.72
C TRP A 307 18.99 -10.09 20.64
N ARG A 308 20.31 -10.35 20.69
CA ARG A 308 21.26 -9.84 19.68
C ARG A 308 21.00 -10.45 18.31
N GLN A 309 20.66 -11.72 18.27
CA GLN A 309 20.35 -12.46 17.04
C GLN A 309 19.00 -12.03 16.48
N ILE A 310 18.01 -11.80 17.35
CA ILE A 310 16.72 -11.23 16.96
C ILE A 310 16.93 -9.84 16.34
N VAL A 311 17.68 -8.96 17.00
CA VAL A 311 18.00 -7.62 16.47
C VAL A 311 18.76 -7.73 15.14
N LEU A 312 19.75 -8.62 15.03
CA LEU A 312 20.48 -8.86 13.78
C LEU A 312 19.53 -9.30 12.65
N ALA A 313 18.60 -10.21 12.92
CA ALA A 313 17.62 -10.68 11.94
C ALA A 313 16.71 -9.55 11.45
N VAL A 314 16.20 -8.74 12.40
CA VAL A 314 15.34 -7.59 12.10
C VAL A 314 16.11 -6.56 11.28
N VAL A 315 17.34 -6.21 11.67
CA VAL A 315 18.19 -5.28 10.92
C VAL A 315 18.48 -5.82 9.52
N ALA A 316 18.83 -7.10 9.38
CA ALA A 316 19.06 -7.72 8.07
C ALA A 316 17.80 -7.68 7.21
N ALA A 317 16.62 -7.94 7.77
CA ALA A 317 15.35 -7.84 7.05
C ALA A 317 15.05 -6.40 6.62
N VAL A 318 15.27 -5.41 7.48
CA VAL A 318 15.09 -3.98 7.15
C VAL A 318 16.04 -3.55 6.04
N VAL A 319 17.32 -3.95 6.10
CA VAL A 319 18.30 -3.66 5.05
C VAL A 319 17.88 -4.29 3.73
N LEU A 320 17.48 -5.58 3.74
CA LEU A 320 16.99 -6.27 2.54
C LEU A 320 15.74 -5.58 1.95
N SER A 321 14.77 -5.22 2.79
CA SER A 321 13.58 -4.47 2.35
C SER A 321 13.95 -3.10 1.79
N SER A 322 14.88 -2.39 2.42
CA SER A 322 15.31 -1.06 1.96
C SER A 322 16.02 -1.13 0.60
N LEU A 323 16.85 -2.17 0.38
CA LEU A 323 17.47 -2.44 -0.91
C LEU A 323 16.42 -2.83 -1.97
N GLY A 324 15.42 -3.63 -1.57
CA GLY A 324 14.28 -3.96 -2.42
C GLY A 324 13.49 -2.73 -2.85
N SER A 325 13.16 -1.83 -1.92
CA SER A 325 12.47 -0.57 -2.22
C SER A 325 13.28 0.30 -3.17
N ARG A 326 14.60 0.43 -2.97
CA ARG A 326 15.45 1.18 -3.92
C ARG A 326 15.49 0.54 -5.31
N ALA A 327 15.49 -0.79 -5.37
CA ALA A 327 15.39 -1.50 -6.64
C ALA A 327 14.03 -1.25 -7.33
N GLU A 328 12.94 -1.18 -6.56
CA GLU A 328 11.62 -0.81 -7.08
C GLU A 328 11.62 0.62 -7.64
N ASP A 329 12.18 1.60 -6.91
CA ASP A 329 12.28 3.00 -7.35
C ASP A 329 13.06 3.12 -8.68
N MET A 330 14.21 2.44 -8.80
CA MET A 330 15.01 2.42 -10.03
C MET A 330 14.27 1.79 -11.22
N VAL A 331 13.38 0.83 -10.94
CA VAL A 331 12.58 0.14 -11.95
C VAL A 331 11.36 0.98 -12.37
N ASP A 332 10.85 1.83 -11.48
CA ASP A 332 9.82 2.81 -11.85
C ASP A 332 10.37 3.86 -12.82
N ASP A 333 11.62 4.31 -12.64
CA ASP A 333 12.29 5.22 -13.59
C ASP A 333 12.65 4.54 -14.92
N ALA A 334 13.04 3.26 -14.88
CA ALA A 334 13.45 2.49 -16.05
C ALA A 334 12.83 1.07 -16.03
N PRO A 335 11.62 0.88 -16.58
CA PRO A 335 10.90 -0.40 -16.55
C PRO A 335 11.67 -1.57 -17.19
N GLY A 336 12.64 -1.30 -18.06
CA GLY A 336 13.54 -2.32 -18.63
C GLY A 336 14.42 -3.04 -17.60
N LEU A 337 14.63 -2.46 -16.41
CA LEU A 337 15.45 -3.01 -15.33
C LEU A 337 14.70 -4.00 -14.43
N TRP A 338 13.57 -4.54 -14.86
CA TRP A 338 12.76 -5.51 -14.09
C TRP A 338 13.54 -6.68 -13.44
N PRO A 339 14.68 -7.19 -13.95
CA PRO A 339 15.44 -8.23 -13.24
C PRO A 339 15.94 -7.77 -11.86
N LEU A 340 16.16 -6.46 -11.67
CA LEU A 340 16.60 -5.86 -10.40
C LEU A 340 15.59 -6.08 -9.27
N LEU A 341 14.30 -6.28 -9.59
CA LEU A 341 13.27 -6.60 -8.62
C LEU A 341 13.57 -7.89 -7.84
N TYR A 342 14.33 -8.82 -8.41
CA TYR A 342 14.74 -10.08 -7.75
C TYR A 342 16.04 -9.94 -6.96
N ALA A 343 16.66 -8.76 -6.91
CA ALA A 343 17.88 -8.50 -6.15
C ALA A 343 17.68 -8.78 -4.66
N GLN A 344 16.54 -8.37 -4.08
CA GLN A 344 16.23 -8.65 -2.67
C GLN A 344 16.21 -10.16 -2.38
N THR A 345 15.62 -10.97 -3.27
CA THR A 345 15.55 -12.42 -3.11
C THR A 345 16.93 -13.06 -3.21
N THR A 346 17.71 -12.68 -4.22
CA THR A 346 19.04 -13.26 -4.47
C THR A 346 20.03 -12.88 -3.37
N LEU A 347 20.06 -11.60 -2.96
CA LEU A 347 20.86 -11.15 -1.82
C LEU A 347 20.41 -11.82 -0.52
N GLY A 348 19.10 -11.94 -0.30
CA GLY A 348 18.53 -12.63 0.86
C GLY A 348 19.00 -14.08 0.96
N LEU A 349 18.91 -14.84 -0.14
CA LEU A 349 19.42 -16.22 -0.20
C LEU A 349 20.92 -16.29 0.05
N GLY A 350 21.69 -15.34 -0.48
CA GLY A 350 23.14 -15.24 -0.23
C GLY A 350 23.47 -15.01 1.24
N ILE A 351 22.77 -14.07 1.90
CA ILE A 351 22.94 -13.80 3.34
C ILE A 351 22.56 -15.04 4.16
N ILE A 352 21.42 -15.67 3.87
CA ILE A 352 20.95 -16.88 4.56
C ILE A 352 21.97 -18.01 4.41
N ALA A 353 22.47 -18.25 3.18
CA ALA A 353 23.47 -19.28 2.92
C ALA A 353 24.77 -19.01 3.71
N LEU A 354 25.24 -17.76 3.73
CA LEU A 354 26.41 -17.36 4.50
C LEU A 354 26.19 -17.59 6.02
N MET A 355 25.03 -17.19 6.54
CA MET A 355 24.67 -17.36 7.94
C MET A 355 24.64 -18.84 8.35
N LEU A 356 24.04 -19.68 7.51
CA LEU A 356 23.95 -21.11 7.73
C LEU A 356 25.31 -21.81 7.62
N LEU A 357 26.16 -21.42 6.67
CA LEU A 357 27.54 -21.91 6.56
C LEU A 357 28.39 -21.50 7.77
N ALA A 358 28.22 -20.28 8.28
CA ALA A 358 28.90 -19.80 9.47
C ALA A 358 28.46 -20.56 10.73
N ALA A 359 27.19 -20.97 10.80
CA ALA A 359 26.66 -21.80 11.88
C ALA A 359 27.25 -23.22 11.87
N ASP A 360 27.38 -23.84 10.68
CA ASP A 360 27.88 -25.21 10.52
C ASP A 360 29.42 -25.29 10.65
N ARG A 361 30.15 -24.25 10.19
CA ARG A 361 31.62 -24.20 10.20
C ARG A 361 32.16 -22.96 10.93
N PRO A 362 32.04 -22.89 12.27
CA PRO A 362 32.50 -21.73 13.06
C PRO A 362 34.02 -21.51 13.02
N GLN A 363 34.80 -22.46 12.49
CA GLN A 363 36.25 -22.37 12.36
C GLN A 363 36.70 -21.49 11.19
N LEU A 364 35.89 -21.33 10.14
CA LEU A 364 36.23 -20.52 8.96
C LEU A 364 36.21 -19.01 9.22
N PHE A 365 35.43 -18.56 10.21
CA PHE A 365 35.25 -17.15 10.57
C PHE A 365 36.01 -16.72 11.83
N ARG A 366 36.91 -17.57 12.35
CA ARG A 366 37.83 -17.16 13.42
C ARG A 366 38.87 -16.21 12.85
N TRP A 367 38.65 -14.91 13.02
CA TRP A 367 39.75 -13.94 12.99
C TRP A 367 40.82 -14.43 13.95
N ARG A 368 41.99 -14.82 13.41
CA ARG A 368 43.17 -15.13 14.20
C ARG A 368 43.45 -13.91 15.07
N ARG A 369 43.14 -13.97 16.37
CA ARG A 369 43.66 -12.99 17.31
C ARG A 369 45.19 -13.02 17.14
N PRO A 370 45.86 -11.90 16.88
CA PRO A 370 47.31 -11.88 16.92
C PRO A 370 47.70 -12.40 18.31
N ARG A 371 48.55 -13.44 18.34
CA ARG A 371 49.15 -13.91 19.57
C ARG A 371 49.85 -12.70 20.18
N GLY A 372 49.26 -12.13 21.22
CA GLY A 372 49.95 -11.13 22.03
C GLY A 372 51.21 -11.79 22.55
N SER A 373 52.35 -11.32 22.06
CA SER A 373 53.64 -11.50 22.70
C SER A 373 53.51 -10.95 24.11
N ALA A 374 53.59 -11.81 25.10
CA ALA A 374 53.86 -11.40 26.47
C ALA A 374 55.24 -10.73 26.52
N PRO A 375 55.35 -9.58 27.18
CA PRO A 375 56.46 -9.30 28.07
C PRO A 375 56.08 -9.63 29.53
#